data_AF-A0A2N5LNX5-F1
#
_entry.id   AF-A0A2N5LNX5-F1
#
_cell.length_a   1.000
_cell.length_b   1.000
_cell.length_c   1.000
_cell.angle_alpha   90.00
_cell.angle_beta   90.00
_cell.angle_gamma   90.00
#
_symmetry.space_group_name_H-M   'P 1'
#
loop_
_entity.id
_entity.type
_entity.pdbx_description
1 polymer ?
#
loop_
_entity_poly.entity_id
_entity_poly.type
_entity_poly.pdbx_seq_one_letter_code
_entity_poly.pdbx_strand_id
1 'polypeptide(L)'
;MNAYDQKNSDDYDANTLLLEKALSNIKGNKRLKVTVAQLSEMTGIHRNTISNRVWPVQELKQIRDSRKTEEKSRKEQVRLSTADVKNALEAKLSRAQSEVIYWFNEYQDTKRVAEHSDKRLQKMRESRDYYKTLSDTDKRSLSEARQEIEKLRKMLVLEDTRSKQLMH
;
A
#
# COMPACT_ATOMS: atom_id res chain seq x y z
N MET A 1 -26.14 -68.51 -40.78
CA MET A 1 -25.90 -67.07 -40.58
C MET A 1 -25.58 -66.47 -41.93
N ASN A 2 -26.39 -65.52 -42.42
CA ASN A 2 -26.24 -64.97 -43.77
C ASN A 2 -25.06 -63.99 -43.82
N ALA A 3 -24.32 -63.95 -44.93
CA ALA A 3 -23.18 -63.03 -45.12
C ALA A 3 -23.55 -61.53 -44.96
N TYR A 4 -24.84 -61.20 -45.12
CA TYR A 4 -25.38 -59.86 -44.90
C TYR A 4 -25.45 -59.46 -43.42
N ASP A 5 -25.67 -60.41 -42.51
CA ASP A 5 -25.73 -60.13 -41.07
C ASP A 5 -24.35 -59.78 -40.52
N GLN A 6 -23.32 -60.48 -41.01
CA GLN A 6 -21.93 -60.22 -40.63
C GLN A 6 -21.45 -58.84 -41.08
N LYS A 7 -21.71 -58.49 -42.34
CA LYS A 7 -21.33 -57.19 -42.89
C LYS A 7 -22.00 -56.02 -42.18
N ASN A 8 -23.27 -56.16 -41.80
CA ASN A 8 -23.98 -55.14 -41.03
C ASN A 8 -23.43 -54.96 -39.61
N SER A 9 -22.95 -56.05 -38.99
CA SER A 9 -22.28 -55.99 -37.68
C SER A 9 -20.95 -55.23 -37.77
N ASP A 10 -20.13 -55.57 -38.76
CA ASP A 10 -18.82 -54.96 -38.95
C ASP A 10 -18.95 -53.45 -39.24
N ASP A 11 -19.91 -53.05 -40.08
CA ASP A 11 -20.24 -51.64 -40.35
C ASP A 11 -20.79 -50.93 -39.11
N TYR A 12 -21.52 -51.63 -38.22
CA TYR A 12 -22.03 -51.06 -36.98
C TYR A 12 -20.90 -50.70 -36.03
N ASP A 13 -19.95 -51.61 -35.84
CA ASP A 13 -18.80 -51.49 -34.95
C ASP A 13 -17.80 -50.44 -35.46
N ALA A 14 -17.50 -50.44 -36.76
CA ALA A 14 -16.66 -49.42 -37.39
C ALA A 14 -17.22 -48.01 -37.15
N ASN A 15 -18.54 -47.84 -37.31
CA ASN A 15 -19.22 -46.58 -37.05
C ASN A 15 -19.21 -46.18 -35.57
N THR A 16 -19.30 -47.15 -34.65
CA THR A 16 -19.19 -46.90 -33.20
C THR A 16 -17.82 -46.33 -32.85
N LEU A 17 -16.74 -46.94 -33.35
CA LEU A 17 -15.36 -46.48 -33.11
C LEU A 17 -15.12 -45.07 -33.66
N LEU A 18 -15.66 -44.75 -34.85
CA LEU A 18 -15.56 -43.41 -35.43
C LEU A 18 -16.28 -42.37 -34.56
N LEU A 19 -17.47 -42.69 -34.05
CA LEU A 19 -18.24 -41.80 -33.17
C LEU A 19 -17.54 -41.59 -31.82
N GLU A 20 -17.00 -42.65 -31.21
CA GLU A 20 -16.24 -42.55 -29.95
C GLU A 20 -15.00 -41.66 -30.10
N LYS A 21 -14.26 -41.83 -31.19
CA LYS A 21 -13.09 -40.99 -31.50
C LYS A 21 -13.49 -39.53 -31.71
N ALA A 22 -14.56 -39.28 -32.47
CA ALA A 22 -15.05 -37.93 -32.70
C ALA A 22 -15.56 -37.26 -31.41
N LEU A 23 -16.30 -37.99 -30.57
CA LEU A 23 -16.76 -37.52 -29.26
C LEU A 23 -15.58 -37.20 -28.33
N SER A 24 -14.56 -38.05 -28.31
CA SER A 24 -13.32 -37.80 -27.54
C SER A 24 -12.60 -36.54 -28.00
N ASN A 25 -12.52 -36.32 -29.32
CA ASN A 25 -11.96 -35.10 -29.89
C ASN A 25 -12.78 -33.86 -29.53
N ILE A 26 -14.11 -33.95 -29.58
CA ILE A 26 -15.00 -32.86 -29.13
C ILE A 26 -14.76 -32.63 -27.64
N LYS A 27 -14.70 -33.65 -26.79
CA LYS A 27 -14.43 -33.50 -25.35
C LYS A 27 -13.12 -32.76 -25.09
N GLY A 28 -12.04 -33.12 -25.78
CA GLY A 28 -10.72 -32.50 -25.63
C GLY A 28 -10.58 -31.09 -26.22
N ASN A 29 -11.35 -30.74 -27.25
CA ASN A 29 -11.21 -29.46 -27.97
C ASN A 29 -12.42 -28.53 -27.79
N LYS A 30 -12.25 -27.50 -26.96
CA LYS A 30 -13.28 -26.49 -26.67
C LYS A 30 -13.73 -25.66 -27.88
N ARG A 31 -12.94 -25.63 -28.98
CA ARG A 31 -13.32 -24.94 -30.23
C ARG A 31 -14.38 -25.71 -31.04
N LEU A 32 -14.44 -27.04 -30.87
CA LEU A 32 -15.43 -27.87 -31.57
C LEU A 32 -16.81 -27.69 -30.93
N LYS A 33 -17.83 -27.55 -31.80
CA LYS A 33 -19.23 -27.43 -31.38
C LYS A 33 -19.71 -28.79 -30.87
N VAL A 34 -20.42 -28.78 -29.75
CA VAL A 34 -20.97 -29.99 -29.13
C VAL A 34 -22.34 -30.28 -29.75
N THR A 35 -22.36 -30.63 -31.04
CA THR A 35 -23.60 -30.84 -31.81
C THR A 35 -23.53 -32.09 -32.67
N VAL A 36 -24.69 -32.67 -32.97
CA VAL A 36 -24.80 -33.84 -33.87
C VAL A 36 -24.32 -33.50 -35.29
N ALA A 37 -24.51 -32.26 -35.74
CA ALA A 37 -23.99 -31.80 -37.03
C ALA A 37 -22.45 -31.85 -37.09
N GLN A 38 -21.77 -31.45 -36.01
CA GLN A 38 -20.32 -31.53 -35.92
C GLN A 38 -19.83 -32.99 -35.92
N LEU A 39 -20.52 -33.89 -35.21
CA LEU A 39 -20.22 -35.32 -35.25
C LEU A 39 -20.40 -35.90 -36.66
N SER A 40 -21.49 -35.52 -37.34
CA SER A 40 -21.77 -35.96 -38.70
C SER A 40 -20.67 -35.53 -39.66
N GLU A 41 -20.21 -34.28 -39.56
CA GLU A 41 -19.11 -33.74 -40.37
C GLU A 41 -17.76 -34.44 -40.07
N MET A 42 -17.48 -34.74 -38.80
CA MET A 42 -16.22 -35.38 -38.38
C MET A 42 -16.14 -36.87 -38.72
N THR A 43 -17.29 -37.55 -38.81
CA THR A 43 -17.36 -39.02 -39.00
C THR A 43 -17.85 -39.44 -40.38
N GLY A 44 -18.47 -38.52 -41.14
CA GLY A 44 -19.16 -38.84 -42.39
C GLY A 44 -20.50 -39.57 -42.20
N ILE A 45 -20.90 -39.86 -40.95
CA ILE A 45 -22.12 -40.59 -40.63
C ILE A 45 -23.30 -39.62 -40.68
N HIS A 46 -24.40 -40.02 -41.31
CA HIS A 46 -25.60 -39.18 -41.40
C HIS A 46 -26.22 -38.91 -40.02
N ARG A 47 -26.67 -37.67 -39.80
CA ARG A 47 -27.28 -37.22 -38.54
C ARG A 47 -28.38 -38.14 -37.98
N ASN A 48 -29.24 -38.71 -38.84
CA ASN A 48 -30.32 -39.60 -38.38
C ASN A 48 -29.76 -40.92 -37.84
N THR A 49 -28.71 -41.45 -38.46
CA THR A 49 -28.02 -42.66 -38.00
C THR A 49 -27.38 -42.44 -36.62
N ILE A 50 -26.82 -41.25 -36.39
CA ILE A 50 -26.27 -40.87 -35.08
C ILE A 50 -27.39 -40.72 -34.04
N SER A 51 -28.48 -40.03 -34.39
CA SER A 51 -29.62 -39.82 -33.50
C SER A 51 -30.31 -41.13 -33.10
N ASN A 52 -30.45 -42.07 -34.04
CA ASN A 52 -31.08 -43.37 -33.78
C ASN A 52 -30.28 -44.23 -32.79
N ARG A 53 -28.97 -43.99 -32.66
CA ARG A 53 -28.11 -44.69 -31.69
C ARG A 53 -28.22 -44.15 -30.26
N VAL A 54 -28.82 -42.96 -30.06
CA VAL A 54 -29.11 -42.29 -28.78
C VAL A 54 -27.90 -41.93 -27.90
N TRP A 55 -27.00 -42.88 -27.63
CA TRP A 55 -25.81 -42.68 -26.79
C TRP A 55 -24.90 -41.53 -27.27
N PRO A 56 -24.68 -41.27 -28.59
CA PRO A 56 -23.82 -40.16 -29.00
C PRO A 56 -24.44 -38.81 -28.63
N VAL A 57 -25.77 -38.73 -28.67
CA VAL A 57 -26.52 -37.52 -28.29
C VAL A 57 -26.45 -37.28 -26.79
N GLN A 58 -26.52 -38.35 -25.99
CA GLN A 58 -26.36 -38.28 -24.54
C GLN A 58 -24.93 -37.85 -24.16
N GLU A 59 -23.90 -38.40 -24.80
CA GLU A 59 -22.50 -38.01 -24.59
C GLU A 59 -22.26 -36.54 -24.95
N LEU A 60 -22.79 -36.06 -26.09
CA LEU A 60 -22.75 -34.63 -26.43
C LEU A 60 -23.42 -33.77 -25.35
N LYS A 61 -24.55 -34.21 -24.79
CA LYS A 61 -25.21 -33.48 -23.70
C LYS A 61 -24.31 -33.40 -22.47
N GLN A 62 -23.70 -34.52 -22.07
CA GLN A 62 -22.75 -34.55 -20.95
C GLN A 62 -21.57 -33.63 -21.18
N ILE A 63 -20.91 -33.69 -22.35
CA ILE A 63 -19.78 -32.82 -22.69
C ILE A 63 -20.17 -31.34 -22.60
N ARG A 64 -21.36 -30.98 -23.08
CA ARG A 64 -21.87 -29.60 -23.01
C ARG A 64 -22.08 -29.16 -21.56
N ASP A 65 -22.69 -30.01 -20.74
CA ASP A 65 -22.98 -29.70 -19.35
C ASP A 65 -21.69 -29.59 -18.53
N SER A 66 -20.71 -30.48 -18.76
CA SER A 66 -19.37 -30.40 -18.17
C SER A 66 -18.68 -29.07 -18.51
N ARG A 67 -18.66 -28.68 -19.80
CA ARG A 67 -18.05 -27.40 -20.23
C ARG A 67 -18.71 -26.20 -19.56
N LYS A 68 -20.04 -26.20 -19.42
CA LYS A 68 -20.80 -25.12 -18.79
C LYS A 68 -20.47 -25.00 -17.30
N THR A 69 -20.33 -26.13 -16.61
CA THR A 69 -19.95 -26.15 -15.19
C THR A 69 -18.52 -25.65 -15.00
N GLU A 70 -17.55 -26.12 -15.79
CA GLU A 70 -16.18 -25.63 -15.74
C GLU A 70 -16.08 -24.11 -15.97
N GLU A 71 -16.83 -23.59 -16.94
CA GLU A 71 -16.82 -22.16 -17.24
C GLU A 71 -17.40 -21.33 -16.08
N LYS A 72 -18.48 -21.80 -15.44
CA LYS A 72 -19.03 -21.17 -14.24
C LYS A 72 -18.02 -21.16 -13.10
N SER A 73 -17.40 -22.31 -12.80
CA SER A 73 -16.38 -22.42 -11.75
C SER A 73 -15.19 -21.50 -12.01
N ARG A 74 -14.71 -21.42 -13.25
CA ARG A 74 -13.62 -20.51 -13.64
C ARG A 74 -14.01 -19.04 -13.46
N LYS A 75 -15.23 -18.65 -13.87
CA LYS A 75 -15.72 -17.27 -13.68
C LYS A 75 -15.82 -16.90 -12.20
N GLU A 76 -16.25 -17.84 -11.37
CA GLU A 76 -16.32 -17.63 -9.92
C GLU A 76 -14.94 -17.47 -9.29
N GLN A 77 -13.97 -18.31 -9.65
CA GLN A 77 -12.59 -18.18 -9.18
C GLN A 77 -11.97 -16.83 -9.56
N VAL A 78 -12.20 -16.35 -10.79
CA VAL A 78 -11.71 -15.04 -11.23
C VAL A 78 -12.36 -13.91 -10.43
N ARG A 79 -13.67 -14.00 -10.15
CA ARG A 79 -14.39 -13.03 -9.31
C ARG A 79 -13.84 -12.99 -7.89
N LEU A 80 -13.65 -14.15 -7.26
CA LEU A 80 -13.06 -14.25 -5.91
C LEU A 80 -11.67 -13.63 -5.88
N SER A 81 -10.80 -14.01 -6.83
CA SER A 81 -9.44 -13.43 -6.94
C SER A 81 -9.47 -11.91 -7.13
N THR A 82 -10.42 -11.38 -7.92
CA THR A 82 -10.55 -9.94 -8.15
C THR A 82 -11.05 -9.21 -6.90
N ALA A 83 -12.00 -9.81 -6.17
CA ALA A 83 -12.49 -9.30 -4.90
C ALA A 83 -11.39 -9.30 -3.84
N ASP A 84 -10.56 -10.35 -3.77
CA ASP A 84 -9.42 -10.45 -2.87
C ASP A 84 -8.38 -9.36 -3.14
N VAL A 85 -8.08 -9.09 -4.42
CA VAL A 85 -7.19 -7.99 -4.82
C VAL A 85 -7.79 -6.64 -4.42
N LYS A 86 -9.09 -6.44 -4.63
CA LYS A 86 -9.79 -5.20 -4.23
C LYS A 86 -9.71 -4.99 -2.72
N ASN A 87 -10.02 -6.00 -1.93
CA ASN A 87 -9.96 -5.96 -0.47
C ASN A 87 -8.54 -5.66 0.03
N ALA A 88 -7.52 -6.26 -0.60
CA ALA A 88 -6.13 -6.00 -0.27
C ALA A 88 -5.72 -4.54 -0.57
N LEU A 89 -6.21 -3.96 -1.66
CA LEU A 89 -5.97 -2.56 -2.02
C LEU A 89 -6.68 -1.60 -1.05
N GLU A 90 -7.94 -1.88 -0.69
CA GLU A 90 -8.69 -1.08 0.30
C GLU A 90 -8.00 -1.11 1.67
N ALA A 91 -7.50 -2.28 2.10
CA ALA A 91 -6.75 -2.39 3.34
C ALA A 91 -5.44 -1.58 3.31
N LYS A 92 -4.70 -1.59 2.18
CA LYS A 92 -3.50 -0.76 2.01
C LYS A 92 -3.82 0.73 2.04
N LEU A 93 -4.91 1.14 1.39
CA LEU A 93 -5.36 2.54 1.40
C LEU A 93 -5.71 2.99 2.81
N SER A 94 -6.46 2.19 3.55
CA SER A 94 -6.82 2.48 4.94
C SER A 94 -5.58 2.63 5.83
N ARG A 95 -4.59 1.75 5.69
CA ARG A 95 -3.31 1.87 6.42
C ARG A 95 -2.57 3.16 6.08
N ALA A 96 -2.45 3.49 4.79
CA ALA A 96 -1.80 4.72 4.36
C ALA A 96 -2.51 5.97 4.91
N GLN A 97 -3.84 5.98 4.95
CA GLN A 97 -4.61 7.07 5.57
C GLN A 97 -4.31 7.21 7.07
N SER A 98 -4.26 6.10 7.80
CA SER A 98 -3.90 6.11 9.22
C SER A 98 -2.48 6.62 9.45
N GLU A 99 -1.52 6.22 8.62
CA GLU A 99 -0.13 6.70 8.69
C GLU A 99 -0.04 8.20 8.43
N VAL A 100 -0.77 8.72 7.43
CA VAL A 100 -0.79 10.16 7.13
C VAL A 100 -1.33 10.94 8.32
N ILE A 101 -2.43 10.49 8.95
CA ILE A 101 -2.99 11.14 10.14
C ILE A 101 -1.98 11.10 11.29
N TYR A 102 -1.33 9.96 11.52
CA TYR A 102 -0.33 9.80 12.56
C TYR A 102 0.83 10.79 12.38
N TRP A 103 1.46 10.79 11.20
CA TRP A 103 2.59 11.68 10.93
C TRP A 103 2.20 13.16 10.91
N PHE A 104 0.97 13.48 10.49
CA PHE A 104 0.46 14.83 10.59
C PHE A 104 0.37 15.29 12.05
N ASN A 105 -0.18 14.46 12.94
CA ASN A 105 -0.27 14.78 14.36
C ASN A 105 1.11 14.91 15.01
N GLU A 106 2.00 13.95 14.74
CA GLU A 106 3.38 13.97 15.24
C GLU A 106 4.13 15.23 14.80
N TYR A 107 3.94 15.64 13.54
CA TYR A 107 4.50 16.89 13.02
C TYR A 107 3.94 18.12 13.74
N GLN A 108 2.62 18.19 13.95
CA GLN A 108 2.00 19.31 14.66
C GLN A 108 2.51 19.44 16.10
N ASP A 109 2.65 18.31 16.80
CA ASP A 109 3.16 18.30 18.17
C ASP A 109 4.63 18.70 18.23
N THR A 110 5.46 18.15 17.34
CA THR A 110 6.87 18.53 17.21
C THR A 110 7.02 20.02 16.90
N LYS A 111 6.19 20.54 15.99
CA LYS A 111 6.17 21.96 15.63
C LYS A 111 5.84 22.85 16.84
N ARG A 112 4.81 22.49 17.62
CA ARG A 112 4.45 23.24 18.85
C ARG A 112 5.59 23.25 19.87
N VAL A 113 6.24 22.11 20.07
CA VAL A 113 7.39 22.00 20.99
C VAL A 113 8.56 22.86 20.52
N ALA A 114 8.84 22.87 19.22
CA ALA A 114 9.88 23.71 18.64
C ALA A 114 9.57 25.20 18.82
N GLU A 115 8.36 25.64 18.49
CA GLU A 115 7.92 27.03 18.68
C GLU A 115 7.97 27.47 20.14
N HIS A 116 7.56 26.61 21.07
CA HIS A 116 7.64 26.90 22.50
C HIS A 116 9.11 27.00 22.98
N SER A 117 9.97 26.10 22.49
CA SER A 117 11.39 26.09 22.82
C SER A 117 12.11 27.33 22.30
N ASP A 118 11.77 27.77 21.09
CA ASP A 118 12.32 28.99 20.48
C ASP A 118 11.92 30.24 21.28
N LYS A 119 10.63 30.37 21.64
CA LYS A 119 10.15 31.44 22.54
C LYS A 119 10.87 31.43 23.88
N ARG A 120 11.09 30.27 24.48
CA ARG A 120 11.82 30.14 25.75
C ARG A 120 13.27 30.59 25.59
N LEU A 121 13.92 30.19 24.50
CA LEU A 121 15.30 30.58 24.18
C LEU A 121 15.42 32.10 23.97
N GLN A 122 14.47 32.70 23.26
CA GLN A 122 14.41 34.14 23.07
C GLN A 122 14.33 34.88 24.41
N LYS A 123 13.38 34.51 25.29
CA LYS A 123 13.27 35.12 26.63
C LYS A 123 14.53 34.93 27.46
N MET A 124 15.18 33.77 27.36
CA MET A 124 16.44 33.51 28.06
C MET A 124 17.58 34.41 27.56
N ARG A 125 17.66 34.65 26.25
CA ARG A 125 18.63 35.58 25.65
C ARG A 125 18.37 37.01 26.11
N GLU A 126 17.13 37.47 26.06
CA GLU A 126 16.73 38.80 26.53
C GLU A 126 17.08 39.00 28.00
N SER A 127 16.77 38.03 28.86
CA SER A 127 17.12 38.07 30.28
C SER A 127 18.63 38.11 30.52
N ARG A 128 19.39 37.24 29.82
CA ARG A 128 20.86 37.24 29.90
C ARG A 128 21.44 38.59 29.49
N ASP A 129 20.96 39.16 28.39
CA ASP A 129 21.47 40.42 27.87
C ASP A 129 21.14 41.58 28.82
N TYR A 130 19.95 41.58 29.42
CA TYR A 130 19.58 42.52 30.49
C TYR A 130 20.51 42.43 31.71
N TYR A 131 20.77 41.24 32.25
CA TYR A 131 21.65 41.12 33.42
C TYR A 131 23.11 41.44 33.10
N LYS A 132 23.55 41.17 31.86
CA LYS A 132 24.87 41.56 31.39
C LYS A 132 25.02 43.09 31.34
N THR A 133 24.06 43.80 30.76
CA THR A 133 24.10 45.27 30.71
C THR A 133 24.01 45.89 32.10
N LEU A 134 23.18 45.33 32.99
CA LEU A 134 23.12 45.75 34.38
C LEU A 134 24.47 45.58 35.08
N SER A 135 25.07 44.39 35.00
CA SER A 135 26.38 44.12 35.60
C SER A 135 27.48 45.02 35.06
N ASP A 136 27.50 45.27 33.75
CA ASP A 136 28.48 46.16 33.12
C ASP A 136 28.28 47.61 33.58
N THR A 137 27.04 48.05 33.79
CA THR A 137 26.72 49.37 34.33
C THR A 137 27.17 49.50 35.78
N ASP A 138 26.84 48.52 36.63
CA ASP A 138 27.25 48.50 38.03
C ASP A 138 28.78 48.54 38.18
N LYS A 139 29.50 47.80 37.32
CA LYS A 139 30.98 47.83 37.30
C LYS A 139 31.52 49.21 36.96
N ARG A 140 30.92 49.93 36.00
CA ARG A 140 31.32 51.30 35.65
C ARG A 140 31.09 52.25 36.82
N SER A 141 29.88 52.25 37.37
CA SER A 141 29.53 53.08 38.53
C SER A 141 30.44 52.82 39.73
N LEU A 142 30.75 51.53 40.00
CA LEU A 142 31.69 51.15 41.06
C LEU A 142 33.10 51.68 40.79
N SER A 143 33.57 51.63 39.54
CA SER A 143 34.87 52.17 39.15
C SER A 143 34.93 53.69 39.35
N GLU A 144 33.89 54.41 38.93
CA GLU A 144 33.78 55.86 39.11
C GLU A 144 33.77 56.26 40.59
N ALA A 145 32.95 55.57 41.41
CA ALA A 145 32.90 55.80 42.84
C ALA A 145 34.27 55.52 43.52
N ARG A 146 34.98 54.47 43.10
CA ARG A 146 36.33 54.17 43.59
C ARG A 146 37.33 55.27 43.24
N GLN A 147 37.29 55.79 42.02
CA GLN A 147 38.16 56.90 41.60
C GLN A 147 37.86 58.16 42.41
N GLU A 148 36.59 58.46 42.68
CA GLU A 148 36.21 59.63 43.47
C GLU A 148 36.66 59.49 44.93
N ILE A 149 36.47 58.32 45.54
CA ILE A 149 37.01 58.03 46.88
C ILE A 149 38.53 58.21 46.91
N GLU A 150 39.25 57.80 45.87
CA GLU A 150 40.70 57.97 45.79
C GLU A 150 41.08 59.46 45.71
N LYS A 151 40.37 60.27 44.91
CA LYS A 151 40.60 61.73 44.84
C LYS A 151 40.34 62.40 46.19
N LEU A 152 39.21 62.08 46.84
CA LEU A 152 38.86 62.63 48.14
C LEU A 152 39.90 62.27 49.21
N ARG A 153 40.39 61.03 49.20
CA ARG A 153 41.50 60.61 50.09
C ARG A 153 42.77 61.43 49.84
N LYS A 154 43.13 61.67 48.58
CA LYS A 154 44.30 62.52 48.24
C LYS A 154 44.10 63.96 48.73
N MET A 155 42.92 64.54 48.55
CA MET A 155 42.60 65.88 49.06
C MET A 155 42.68 65.94 50.59
N LEU A 156 42.15 64.94 51.29
CA LEU A 156 42.19 64.88 52.75
C LEU A 156 43.64 64.86 53.28
N VAL A 157 44.51 64.06 52.64
CA VAL A 157 45.94 64.01 53.00
C VAL A 157 46.61 65.37 52.75
N LEU A 158 46.31 66.04 51.64
CA LEU A 158 46.84 67.37 51.34
C LEU A 158 46.39 68.42 52.38
N GLU A 159 45.11 68.46 52.74
CA GLU A 159 44.59 69.37 53.76
C GLU A 159 45.18 69.09 55.16
N ASP A 160 45.39 67.83 55.52
CA ASP A 160 46.04 67.45 56.79
C ASP A 160 47.52 67.89 56.80
N THR A 161 48.24 67.75 55.68
CA THR A 161 49.62 68.27 55.57
C THR A 161 49.69 69.80 55.62
N ARG A 162 48.73 70.50 55.00
CA ARG A 162 48.63 71.97 55.02
C ARG A 162 48.30 72.49 56.42
N SER A 163 47.40 71.81 57.13
CA SER A 163 47.03 72.15 58.51
C SER A 163 48.22 71.98 59.47
N LYS A 164 49.03 70.94 59.28
CA LYS A 164 50.27 70.72 60.05
C LYS A 164 51.36 71.76 59.75
N GLN A 165 51.43 72.28 58.52
CA GLN A 165 52.35 73.36 58.14
C GLN A 165 51.96 74.73 58.73
N LEU A 166 50.68 74.98 58.98
CA LEU A 166 50.19 76.24 59.57
C LEU A 166 50.30 76.27 61.12
N MET A 167 50.56 75.12 61.74
CA MET A 167 50.67 74.96 63.21
C MET A 167 52.14 74.95 63.69
N HIS A 168 53.11 75.20 62.79
CA HIS A 168 54.52 75.39 63.06
C HIS A 168 54.96 76.81 62.68
#